data_AF-A0A9P0QNR6-F1
#
_entry.id   AF-A0A9P0QNR6-F1
#
_cell.length_a   1.000
_cell.length_b   1.000
_cell.length_c   1.000
_cell.angle_alpha   90.00
_cell.angle_beta   90.00
_cell.angle_gamma   90.00
#
_symmetry.space_group_name_H-M   'P 1'
#
loop_
_entity.id
_entity.type
_entity.pdbx_description
1 polymer ?
#
loop_
_entity_poly.entity_id
_entity_poly.type
_entity_poly.pdbx_seq_one_letter_code
_entity_poly.pdbx_strand_id
1 'polypeptide(L)'
;MNSLKPLRSFNPHLVEYFRTSNIPRTQYGFRNIVKPSACQDLLDKLKLTEKYPNSSSSLDIIDVFPGYGLFSTMLNHELKPKNHIVLENNKLIAQMWKERISHLEEKTNNKENFRLYEQDGYMWETYDNLIQNDKLLQPNFQTRKDINDELLIVANLTILKFGESLLAQWLACCGFGNWLQKYGRVRMICFTLESTGQKFMAQESFSKRNKAAVKRETFTDSKIIGVTEPLDVSDCNGAGYDPRVMIKDQPVLIPRKSVLPPNSTSITVLEIEPRNIEIDDIDVEMFEFFLKNFFVKKTTPVKEGLKFLGPGADIDIIPKLREELVDKTIRDLTMSEVLEVYEAFNKWPFKPSYEDTLDVVDFEDRRF
;
A
#
# COMPACT_ATOMS: atom_id res chain seq x y z
N MET A 1 -12.50 -1.75 -37.14
CA MET A 1 -12.29 -3.12 -36.63
C MET A 1 -11.23 -3.05 -35.55
N ASN A 2 -11.63 -2.84 -34.29
CA ASN A 2 -10.69 -2.86 -33.16
C ASN A 2 -10.38 -4.33 -32.86
N SER A 3 -9.18 -4.79 -33.19
CA SER A 3 -8.68 -6.07 -32.69
C SER A 3 -8.75 -6.01 -31.16
N LEU A 4 -9.64 -6.79 -30.55
CA LEU A 4 -9.64 -7.00 -29.10
C LEU A 4 -8.22 -7.43 -28.72
N LYS A 5 -7.52 -6.60 -27.95
CA LYS A 5 -6.18 -6.91 -27.43
C LYS A 5 -6.26 -8.31 -26.79
N PRO A 6 -5.41 -9.27 -27.17
CA PRO A 6 -5.41 -10.57 -26.51
C PRO A 6 -5.09 -10.38 -25.02
N LEU A 7 -5.89 -11.00 -24.15
CA LEU A 7 -5.71 -10.97 -22.70
C LEU A 7 -4.59 -11.94 -22.32
N ARG A 8 -3.32 -11.56 -22.58
CA ARG A 8 -2.14 -12.42 -22.43
C ARG A 8 -2.03 -13.05 -21.04
N SER A 9 -2.48 -12.34 -20.02
CA SER A 9 -2.30 -12.75 -18.62
C SER A 9 -3.46 -13.61 -18.15
N PHE A 10 -4.51 -13.82 -18.95
CA PHE A 10 -5.65 -14.63 -18.51
C PHE A 10 -5.38 -16.12 -18.70
N ASN A 11 -5.29 -16.85 -17.59
CA ASN A 11 -4.98 -18.29 -17.61
C ASN A 11 -6.07 -19.06 -18.40
N PRO A 12 -5.72 -19.72 -19.53
CA PRO A 12 -6.68 -20.44 -20.35
C PRO A 12 -7.37 -21.59 -19.60
N HIS A 13 -6.71 -22.18 -18.60
CA HIS A 13 -7.29 -23.26 -17.78
C HIS A 13 -8.36 -22.78 -16.80
N LEU A 14 -8.43 -21.48 -16.52
CA LEU A 14 -9.41 -20.87 -15.62
C LEU A 14 -10.56 -20.19 -16.34
N VAL A 15 -10.59 -20.18 -17.68
CA VAL A 15 -11.67 -19.54 -18.46
C VAL A 15 -13.03 -20.12 -18.10
N GLU A 16 -13.16 -21.45 -18.09
CA GLU A 16 -14.42 -22.12 -17.77
C GLU A 16 -14.77 -21.99 -16.29
N TYR A 17 -13.76 -22.04 -15.41
CA TYR A 17 -13.93 -21.80 -13.98
C TYR A 17 -14.55 -20.41 -13.76
N PHE A 18 -13.94 -19.34 -14.24
CA PHE A 18 -14.48 -17.99 -14.05
C PHE A 18 -15.81 -17.72 -14.77
N ARG A 19 -16.16 -18.52 -15.80
CA ARG A 19 -17.46 -18.43 -16.48
C ARG A 19 -18.58 -19.08 -15.67
N THR A 20 -18.29 -20.18 -14.99
CA THR A 20 -19.27 -21.00 -14.26
C THR A 20 -19.31 -20.70 -12.77
N SER A 21 -18.20 -20.27 -12.19
CA SER A 21 -18.09 -19.86 -10.80
C SER A 21 -18.96 -18.63 -10.54
N ASN A 22 -19.86 -18.76 -9.57
CA ASN A 22 -20.62 -17.62 -9.09
C ASN A 22 -19.68 -16.64 -8.41
N ILE A 23 -19.73 -15.38 -8.83
CA ILE A 23 -19.09 -14.30 -8.10
C ILE A 23 -19.79 -14.17 -6.74
N PRO A 24 -19.05 -14.10 -5.60
CA PRO A 24 -19.66 -13.97 -4.28
C PRO A 24 -20.66 -12.84 -4.24
N ARG A 25 -21.89 -13.12 -3.80
CA ARG A 25 -22.90 -12.07 -3.59
C ARG A 25 -22.43 -11.04 -2.58
N THR A 26 -21.72 -11.49 -1.55
CA THR A 26 -21.17 -10.66 -0.49
C THR A 26 -19.67 -10.52 -0.69
N GLN A 27 -19.21 -9.27 -0.79
CA GLN A 27 -17.78 -8.94 -0.93
C GLN A 27 -17.12 -8.60 0.42
N TYR A 28 -17.85 -8.75 1.54
CA TYR A 28 -17.36 -8.55 2.92
C TYR A 28 -16.66 -7.20 3.16
N GLY A 29 -17.08 -6.15 2.44
CA GLY A 29 -16.48 -4.82 2.53
C GLY A 29 -15.25 -4.62 1.64
N PHE A 30 -14.75 -5.66 0.98
CA PHE A 30 -13.72 -5.56 -0.05
C PHE A 30 -14.33 -5.23 -1.40
N ARG A 31 -13.48 -4.67 -2.28
CA ARG A 31 -13.79 -4.36 -3.66
C ARG A 31 -12.89 -5.18 -4.55
N ASN A 32 -13.45 -5.82 -5.58
CA ASN A 32 -12.73 -6.75 -6.43
C ASN A 32 -12.92 -6.41 -7.91
N ILE A 33 -11.84 -6.50 -8.68
CA ILE A 33 -11.91 -6.40 -10.14
C ILE A 33 -12.37 -7.75 -10.71
N VAL A 34 -13.42 -7.72 -11.53
CA VAL A 34 -14.07 -8.91 -12.09
C VAL A 34 -14.06 -8.94 -13.63
N LYS A 35 -13.41 -7.98 -14.28
CA LYS A 35 -13.23 -7.99 -15.74
C LYS A 35 -11.75 -8.21 -16.09
N PRO A 36 -11.42 -9.27 -16.85
CA PRO A 36 -10.05 -9.55 -17.24
C PRO A 36 -9.35 -8.41 -17.97
N SER A 37 -10.06 -7.63 -18.78
CA SER A 37 -9.47 -6.48 -19.50
C SER A 37 -8.90 -5.43 -18.54
N ALA A 38 -9.61 -5.12 -17.45
CA ALA A 38 -9.14 -4.16 -16.46
C ALA A 38 -7.90 -4.68 -15.71
N CYS A 39 -7.87 -5.96 -15.36
CA CYS A 39 -6.67 -6.59 -14.80
C CYS A 39 -5.50 -6.56 -15.80
N GLN A 40 -5.76 -6.82 -17.08
CA GLN A 40 -4.73 -6.79 -18.12
C GLN A 40 -4.12 -5.39 -18.25
N ASP A 41 -4.94 -4.34 -18.32
CA ASP A 41 -4.45 -2.98 -18.45
C ASP A 41 -3.59 -2.55 -17.24
N LEU A 42 -3.97 -2.97 -16.03
CA LEU A 42 -3.16 -2.76 -14.83
C LEU A 42 -1.81 -3.49 -14.91
N LEU A 43 -1.81 -4.75 -15.32
CA LEU A 43 -0.58 -5.53 -15.48
C LEU A 43 0.34 -4.96 -16.58
N ASP A 44 -0.22 -4.48 -17.70
CA ASP A 44 0.50 -3.75 -18.76
C ASP A 44 1.22 -2.52 -18.19
N LYS A 45 0.55 -1.77 -17.31
CA LYS A 45 1.09 -0.57 -16.67
C LYS A 45 2.18 -0.91 -15.66
N LEU A 46 2.01 -1.99 -14.90
CA LEU A 46 2.94 -2.42 -13.86
C LEU A 46 4.26 -2.97 -14.44
N LYS A 47 4.22 -3.64 -15.59
CA LYS A 47 5.41 -4.23 -16.25
C LYS A 47 6.25 -5.12 -15.33
N LEU A 48 5.58 -6.00 -14.56
CA LEU A 48 6.26 -6.78 -13.53
C LEU A 48 7.24 -7.82 -14.08
N THR A 49 7.05 -8.29 -15.32
CA THR A 49 8.00 -9.21 -15.98
C THR A 49 9.38 -8.59 -16.19
N GLU A 50 9.45 -7.28 -16.46
CA GLU A 50 10.72 -6.53 -16.56
C GLU A 50 11.37 -6.36 -15.17
N LYS A 51 10.54 -6.28 -14.11
CA LYS A 51 10.97 -6.05 -12.73
C LYS A 51 11.34 -7.34 -11.98
N TYR A 52 10.87 -8.49 -12.46
CA TYR A 52 11.10 -9.83 -11.91
C TYR A 52 11.48 -10.81 -13.02
N PRO A 53 12.65 -10.64 -13.68
CA PRO A 53 13.04 -11.46 -14.83
C PRO A 53 13.24 -12.94 -14.50
N ASN A 54 13.58 -13.26 -13.24
CA ASN A 54 13.83 -14.62 -12.76
C ASN A 54 12.64 -15.18 -11.95
N SER A 55 11.44 -14.67 -12.19
CA SER A 55 10.26 -14.94 -11.37
C SER A 55 9.96 -16.43 -11.18
N SER A 56 10.13 -17.25 -12.22
CA SER A 56 9.87 -18.70 -12.14
C SER A 56 10.85 -19.48 -11.28
N SER A 57 12.05 -18.97 -11.05
CA SER A 57 13.05 -19.63 -10.21
C SER A 57 13.10 -19.11 -8.79
N SER A 58 12.78 -17.82 -8.57
CA SER A 58 13.09 -17.16 -7.30
C SER A 58 11.95 -16.34 -6.68
N LEU A 59 10.93 -15.95 -7.46
CA LEU A 59 9.88 -15.05 -6.93
C LEU A 59 8.86 -15.80 -6.09
N ASP A 60 8.73 -15.37 -4.84
CA ASP A 60 7.62 -15.67 -3.97
C ASP A 60 6.64 -14.47 -3.94
N ILE A 61 5.34 -14.75 -4.10
CA ILE A 61 4.27 -13.75 -3.98
C ILE A 61 3.48 -14.02 -2.71
N ILE A 62 3.29 -12.99 -1.88
CA ILE A 62 2.31 -13.00 -0.78
C ILE A 62 1.12 -12.15 -1.21
N ASP A 63 -0.03 -12.79 -1.37
CA ASP A 63 -1.27 -12.14 -1.82
C ASP A 63 -2.29 -12.08 -0.68
N VAL A 64 -2.53 -10.87 -0.20
CA VAL A 64 -3.28 -10.57 1.02
C VAL A 64 -4.70 -10.12 0.70
N PHE A 65 -5.69 -10.85 1.21
CA PHE A 65 -7.12 -10.62 0.96
C PHE A 65 -7.50 -10.60 -0.53
N PRO A 66 -7.04 -11.54 -1.38
CA PRO A 66 -7.24 -11.44 -2.82
C PRO A 66 -8.71 -11.52 -3.27
N GLY A 67 -9.62 -11.91 -2.39
CA GLY A 67 -11.05 -11.88 -2.65
C GLY A 67 -11.41 -12.74 -3.85
N TYR A 68 -11.98 -12.13 -4.89
CA TYR A 68 -12.36 -12.84 -6.12
C TYR A 68 -11.17 -13.52 -6.81
N GLY A 69 -9.95 -13.01 -6.65
CA GLY A 69 -8.72 -13.65 -7.14
C GLY A 69 -8.46 -13.56 -8.64
N LEU A 70 -9.24 -12.76 -9.39
CA LEU A 70 -9.01 -12.59 -10.82
C LEU A 70 -7.67 -11.92 -11.10
N PHE A 71 -7.35 -10.83 -10.39
CA PHE A 71 -6.05 -10.17 -10.54
C PHE A 71 -4.90 -11.12 -10.17
N SER A 72 -5.02 -11.82 -9.04
CA SER A 72 -4.06 -12.80 -8.53
C SER A 72 -3.74 -13.90 -9.53
N THR A 73 -4.78 -14.49 -10.14
CA THR A 73 -4.61 -15.56 -11.15
C THR A 73 -4.00 -15.04 -12.43
N MET A 74 -4.32 -13.81 -12.83
CA MET A 74 -3.71 -13.19 -14.02
C MET A 74 -2.24 -12.80 -13.79
N LEU A 75 -1.94 -12.23 -12.63
CA LEU A 75 -0.58 -11.91 -12.20
C LEU A 75 0.29 -13.18 -12.17
N ASN A 76 -0.23 -14.26 -11.58
CA ASN A 76 0.46 -15.54 -11.53
C ASN A 76 0.74 -16.11 -12.91
N HIS A 77 -0.22 -16.05 -13.84
CA HIS A 77 -0.01 -16.55 -15.19
C HIS A 77 1.09 -15.78 -15.95
N GLU A 78 1.19 -14.47 -15.69
CA GLU A 78 2.17 -13.59 -16.30
C GLU A 78 3.57 -13.77 -15.71
N LEU A 79 3.69 -13.87 -14.37
CA LEU A 79 4.98 -14.00 -13.68
C LEU A 79 5.44 -15.44 -13.49
N LYS A 80 4.52 -16.41 -13.47
CA LYS A 80 4.79 -17.83 -13.18
C LYS A 80 5.72 -17.98 -11.96
N PRO A 81 5.36 -17.42 -10.79
CA PRO A 81 6.25 -17.36 -9.63
C PRO A 81 6.62 -18.76 -9.13
N LYS A 82 7.75 -18.86 -8.43
CA LYS A 82 8.17 -20.06 -7.69
C LYS A 82 7.12 -20.47 -6.65
N ASN A 83 6.50 -19.49 -6.00
CA ASN A 83 5.47 -19.71 -4.99
C ASN A 83 4.46 -18.56 -4.98
N HIS A 84 3.17 -18.87 -4.82
CA HIS A 84 2.13 -17.86 -4.68
C HIS A 84 1.22 -18.19 -3.51
N ILE A 85 1.46 -17.52 -2.38
CA ILE A 85 0.75 -17.73 -1.13
C ILE A 85 -0.46 -16.79 -1.08
N VAL A 86 -1.64 -17.38 -0.91
CA VAL A 86 -2.90 -16.67 -0.76
C VAL A 86 -3.29 -16.63 0.71
N LEU A 87 -3.31 -15.42 1.31
CA LEU A 87 -3.76 -15.18 2.68
C LEU A 87 -5.24 -14.78 2.69
N GLU A 88 -6.12 -15.71 3.09
CA GLU A 88 -7.57 -15.49 3.12
C GLU A 88 -8.21 -16.20 4.31
N ASN A 89 -8.75 -15.44 5.27
CA ASN A 89 -9.40 -15.97 6.47
C ASN A 89 -10.92 -16.09 6.34
N ASN A 90 -11.54 -15.46 5.33
CA ASN A 90 -12.97 -15.59 5.13
C ASN A 90 -13.30 -17.00 4.61
N LYS A 91 -14.04 -17.78 5.40
CA LYS A 91 -14.37 -19.17 5.07
C LYS A 91 -14.97 -19.37 3.67
N LEU A 92 -15.84 -18.48 3.20
CA LEU A 92 -16.46 -18.63 1.87
C LEU A 92 -15.46 -18.36 0.75
N ILE A 93 -14.63 -17.32 0.91
CA ILE A 93 -13.62 -16.97 -0.10
C ILE A 93 -12.48 -18.00 -0.09
N ALA A 94 -12.05 -18.45 1.09
CA ALA A 94 -11.09 -19.54 1.25
C ALA A 94 -11.59 -20.83 0.58
N GLN A 95 -12.88 -21.17 0.74
CA GLN A 95 -13.48 -22.32 0.05
C GLN A 95 -13.44 -22.18 -1.47
N MET A 96 -13.72 -20.99 -2.02
CA MET A 96 -13.55 -20.75 -3.46
C MET A 96 -12.10 -20.92 -3.91
N TRP A 97 -11.14 -20.46 -3.12
CA TRP A 97 -9.73 -20.67 -3.41
C TRP A 97 -9.35 -22.15 -3.39
N LYS A 98 -9.88 -22.95 -2.46
CA LYS A 98 -9.71 -24.42 -2.47
C LYS A 98 -10.23 -25.03 -3.76
N GLU A 99 -11.46 -24.72 -4.13
CA GLU A 99 -12.08 -25.22 -5.38
C GLU A 99 -11.27 -24.81 -6.62
N ARG A 100 -10.76 -23.58 -6.64
CA ARG A 100 -9.91 -23.09 -7.72
C ARG A 100 -8.58 -23.84 -7.79
N ILE A 101 -7.93 -24.03 -6.65
CA ILE A 101 -6.65 -24.76 -6.59
C ILE A 101 -6.88 -26.21 -6.99
N SER A 102 -7.93 -26.89 -6.52
CA SER A 102 -8.27 -28.25 -6.95
C SER A 102 -8.53 -28.34 -8.45
N HIS A 103 -9.23 -27.35 -9.04
CA HIS A 103 -9.40 -27.28 -10.49
C HIS A 103 -8.05 -27.14 -11.23
N LEU A 104 -7.10 -26.36 -10.69
CA LEU A 104 -5.75 -26.26 -11.26
C LEU A 104 -4.92 -27.55 -11.04
N GLU A 105 -5.07 -28.22 -9.91
CA GLU A 105 -4.45 -29.54 -9.67
C GLU A 105 -4.91 -30.54 -10.73
N GLU A 106 -6.20 -30.59 -11.06
CA GLU A 106 -6.73 -31.45 -12.11
C GLU A 106 -6.27 -31.07 -13.53
N LYS A 107 -6.16 -29.78 -13.84
CA LYS A 107 -5.86 -29.31 -15.21
C LYS A 107 -4.38 -29.17 -15.52
N THR A 108 -3.58 -28.76 -14.55
CA THR A 108 -2.18 -28.40 -14.74
C THR A 108 -1.25 -29.06 -13.73
N ASN A 109 -1.78 -29.83 -12.76
CA ASN A 109 -1.04 -30.27 -11.58
C ASN A 109 -0.51 -29.09 -10.74
N ASN A 110 -1.30 -28.00 -10.67
CA ASN A 110 -0.99 -26.75 -9.96
C ASN A 110 0.41 -26.20 -10.29
N LYS A 111 0.77 -26.20 -11.59
CA LYS A 111 2.02 -25.59 -12.10
C LYS A 111 2.13 -24.09 -11.78
N GLU A 112 1.00 -23.46 -11.50
CA GLU A 112 0.85 -22.09 -11.04
C GLU A 112 1.40 -21.86 -9.62
N ASN A 113 1.71 -22.93 -8.87
CA ASN A 113 2.29 -22.87 -7.52
C ASN A 113 1.45 -22.09 -6.50
N PHE A 114 0.11 -22.16 -6.62
CA PHE A 114 -0.78 -21.58 -5.62
C PHE A 114 -0.78 -22.38 -4.32
N ARG A 115 -0.72 -21.68 -3.19
CA ARG A 115 -0.89 -22.25 -1.85
C ARG A 115 -1.83 -21.37 -1.03
N LEU A 116 -2.96 -21.94 -0.62
CA LEU A 116 -3.88 -21.26 0.28
C LEU A 116 -3.37 -21.37 1.72
N TYR A 117 -3.31 -20.24 2.43
CA TYR A 117 -3.03 -20.17 3.84
C TYR A 117 -4.18 -19.43 4.53
N GLU A 118 -5.03 -20.19 5.23
CA GLU A 118 -6.30 -19.72 5.80
C GLU A 118 -6.12 -18.93 7.11
N GLN A 119 -5.29 -17.89 7.06
CA GLN A 119 -4.98 -17.01 8.18
C GLN A 119 -5.30 -15.55 7.83
N ASP A 120 -5.46 -14.71 8.86
CA ASP A 120 -5.79 -13.30 8.69
C ASP A 120 -4.55 -12.47 8.35
N GLY A 121 -4.54 -11.86 7.16
CA GLY A 121 -3.44 -11.00 6.72
C GLY A 121 -3.30 -9.67 7.50
N TYR A 122 -4.27 -9.33 8.36
CA TYR A 122 -4.19 -8.17 9.25
C TYR A 122 -3.28 -8.44 10.46
N MET A 123 -3.17 -9.70 10.91
CA MET A 123 -2.42 -10.06 12.11
C MET A 123 -0.93 -10.20 11.79
N TRP A 124 -0.06 -9.63 12.63
CA TRP A 124 1.39 -9.70 12.43
C TRP A 124 1.91 -11.13 12.60
N GLU A 125 1.33 -11.85 13.55
CA GLU A 125 1.67 -13.24 13.89
C GLU A 125 1.46 -14.19 12.70
N THR A 126 0.55 -13.86 11.78
CA THR A 126 0.34 -14.62 10.54
C THR A 126 1.62 -14.74 9.73
N TYR A 127 2.41 -13.66 9.65
CA TYR A 127 3.64 -13.64 8.85
C TYR A 127 4.79 -14.36 9.57
N ASP A 128 4.83 -14.30 10.90
CA ASP A 128 5.79 -15.08 11.69
C ASP A 128 5.50 -16.58 11.59
N ASN A 129 4.22 -16.97 11.69
CA ASN A 129 3.81 -18.36 11.50
C ASN A 129 4.15 -18.87 10.10
N LEU A 130 3.84 -18.07 9.07
CA LEU A 130 4.10 -18.42 7.67
C LEU A 130 5.57 -18.74 7.39
N ILE A 131 6.48 -17.99 8.02
CA ILE A 131 7.93 -18.07 7.78
C ILE A 131 8.62 -19.04 8.75
N GLN A 132 8.33 -18.92 10.05
CA GLN A 132 9.07 -19.62 11.10
C GLN A 132 8.46 -20.98 11.42
N ASN A 133 7.15 -21.04 11.59
CA ASN A 133 6.45 -22.22 12.10
C ASN A 133 6.08 -23.18 10.95
N ASP A 134 5.35 -22.67 9.96
CA ASP A 134 4.83 -23.47 8.85
C ASP A 134 5.82 -23.57 7.69
N LYS A 135 6.82 -22.67 7.65
CA LYS A 135 7.92 -22.65 6.66
C LYS A 135 7.43 -22.70 5.20
N LEU A 136 6.25 -22.14 4.95
CA LEU A 136 5.64 -22.06 3.62
C LEU A 136 6.32 -21.01 2.74
N LEU A 137 7.01 -20.06 3.37
CA LEU A 137 7.79 -18.99 2.77
C LEU A 137 9.17 -18.91 3.43
N GLN A 138 10.23 -18.78 2.62
CA GLN A 138 11.60 -18.62 3.11
C GLN A 138 12.30 -17.53 2.31
N PRO A 139 11.99 -16.24 2.57
CA PRO A 139 12.56 -15.14 1.82
C PRO A 139 14.05 -15.00 2.12
N ASN A 140 14.85 -14.71 1.09
CA ASN A 140 16.25 -14.38 1.30
C ASN A 140 16.38 -12.92 1.76
N PHE A 141 17.37 -12.67 2.62
CA PHE A 141 17.77 -11.30 2.94
C PHE A 141 18.54 -10.71 1.77
N GLN A 142 18.05 -9.58 1.25
CA GLN A 142 18.75 -8.80 0.24
C GLN A 142 19.18 -7.44 0.80
N THR A 143 20.26 -6.89 0.25
CA THR A 143 20.70 -5.54 0.59
C THR A 143 19.61 -4.53 0.22
N ARG A 144 19.48 -3.45 1.00
CA ARG A 144 18.51 -2.36 0.70
C ARG A 144 18.98 -1.42 -0.42
N LYS A 145 20.09 -1.69 -1.09
CA LYS A 145 20.56 -0.86 -2.21
C LYS A 145 19.56 -0.89 -3.37
N ASP A 146 19.12 -2.09 -3.73
CA ASP A 146 18.21 -2.35 -4.85
C ASP A 146 16.83 -2.79 -4.34
N ILE A 147 15.82 -2.76 -5.22
CA ILE A 147 14.49 -3.31 -4.92
C ILE A 147 14.61 -4.83 -4.89
N ASN A 148 13.98 -5.46 -3.90
CA ASN A 148 13.96 -6.91 -3.77
C ASN A 148 13.23 -7.54 -4.96
N ASP A 149 13.91 -8.47 -5.63
CA ASP A 149 13.49 -9.15 -6.85
C ASP A 149 13.05 -10.61 -6.62
N GLU A 150 12.93 -11.05 -5.36
CA GLU A 150 12.53 -12.40 -4.96
C GLU A 150 11.23 -12.42 -4.15
N LEU A 151 10.77 -11.27 -3.65
CA LEU A 151 9.54 -11.14 -2.88
C LEU A 151 8.67 -10.02 -3.44
N LEU A 152 7.39 -10.33 -3.65
CA LEU A 152 6.36 -9.38 -4.04
C LEU A 152 5.17 -9.49 -3.09
N ILE A 153 4.71 -8.35 -2.58
CA ILE A 153 3.48 -8.27 -1.79
C ILE A 153 2.37 -7.71 -2.68
N VAL A 154 1.23 -8.39 -2.71
CA VAL A 154 0.01 -7.93 -3.35
C VAL A 154 -1.08 -7.90 -2.29
N ALA A 155 -1.87 -6.84 -2.23
CA ALA A 155 -2.86 -6.73 -1.17
C ALA A 155 -4.12 -5.98 -1.58
N ASN A 156 -5.26 -6.54 -1.22
CA ASN A 156 -6.54 -5.84 -1.29
C ASN A 156 -6.85 -5.15 0.04
N LEU A 157 -6.49 -3.89 0.17
CA LEU A 157 -6.72 -3.05 1.35
C LEU A 157 -7.96 -2.16 1.20
N THR A 158 -8.92 -2.58 0.38
CA THR A 158 -10.12 -1.77 0.10
C THR A 158 -11.15 -1.81 1.23
N ILE A 159 -10.95 -2.57 2.30
CA ILE A 159 -11.89 -2.63 3.42
C ILE A 159 -11.92 -1.33 4.24
N LEU A 160 -13.12 -0.80 4.49
CA LEU A 160 -13.33 0.48 5.18
C LEU A 160 -12.81 0.50 6.62
N LYS A 161 -12.93 -0.63 7.33
CA LYS A 161 -12.69 -0.70 8.77
C LYS A 161 -11.22 -0.46 9.13
N PHE A 162 -10.29 -1.00 8.34
CA PHE A 162 -8.87 -1.01 8.69
C PHE A 162 -7.91 -0.86 7.50
N GLY A 163 -8.38 -0.82 6.25
CA GLY A 163 -7.50 -0.81 5.07
C GLY A 163 -6.56 0.40 5.03
N GLU A 164 -7.07 1.58 5.38
CA GLU A 164 -6.26 2.82 5.44
C GLU A 164 -5.20 2.75 6.56
N SER A 165 -5.56 2.25 7.75
CA SER A 165 -4.63 2.11 8.86
C SER A 165 -3.58 1.03 8.60
N LEU A 166 -3.97 -0.08 7.96
CA LEU A 166 -3.04 -1.16 7.62
C LEU A 166 -2.02 -0.70 6.58
N LEU A 167 -2.45 0.05 5.55
CA LEU A 167 -1.50 0.67 4.62
C LEU A 167 -0.54 1.63 5.32
N ALA A 168 -1.03 2.46 6.24
CA ALA A 168 -0.19 3.37 7.01
C ALA A 168 0.85 2.64 7.89
N GLN A 169 0.50 1.47 8.43
CA GLN A 169 1.42 0.60 9.16
C GLN A 169 2.48 0.01 8.22
N TRP A 170 2.11 -0.49 7.05
CA TRP A 170 3.08 -1.02 6.07
C TRP A 170 4.06 0.03 5.56
N LEU A 171 3.61 1.28 5.39
CA LEU A 171 4.51 2.40 5.10
C LEU A 171 5.47 2.68 6.25
N ALA A 172 5.04 2.54 7.51
CA ALA A 172 5.93 2.64 8.66
C ALA A 172 6.97 1.52 8.66
N CYS A 173 6.58 0.29 8.33
CA CYS A 173 7.50 -0.85 8.18
C CYS A 173 8.60 -0.59 7.14
N CYS A 174 8.31 0.21 6.11
CA CYS A 174 9.33 0.61 5.13
C CYS A 174 10.43 1.47 5.75
N GLY A 175 10.07 2.37 6.68
CA GLY A 175 10.99 3.20 7.45
C GLY A 175 11.75 2.39 8.51
N PHE A 176 11.05 1.59 9.31
CA PHE A 176 11.67 0.76 10.34
C PHE A 176 12.54 -0.39 9.79
N GLY A 177 12.33 -0.80 8.54
CA GLY A 177 12.98 -2.00 7.99
C GLY A 177 12.54 -3.28 8.71
N ASN A 178 11.34 -3.32 9.30
CA ASN A 178 10.79 -4.46 10.02
C ASN A 178 9.73 -5.21 9.19
N TRP A 179 9.01 -6.16 9.80
CA TRP A 179 8.03 -7.01 9.10
C TRP A 179 8.68 -7.68 7.86
N LEU A 180 8.05 -7.64 6.69
CA LEU A 180 8.60 -8.18 5.44
C LEU A 180 9.66 -7.26 4.82
N GLN A 181 9.74 -6.00 5.24
CA GLN A 181 10.76 -5.05 4.78
C GLN A 181 12.14 -5.31 5.41
N LYS A 182 12.23 -6.28 6.35
CA LYS A 182 13.51 -6.79 6.85
C LYS A 182 14.29 -7.60 5.81
N TYR A 183 13.62 -8.11 4.78
CA TYR A 183 14.24 -8.88 3.69
C TYR A 183 14.79 -8.01 2.55
N GLY A 184 14.80 -6.69 2.72
CA GLY A 184 15.21 -5.72 1.70
C GLY A 184 14.07 -4.75 1.37
N ARG A 185 14.17 -4.07 0.22
CA ARG A 185 13.13 -3.15 -0.24
C ARG A 185 12.07 -3.92 -1.02
N VAL A 186 11.08 -4.47 -0.33
CA VAL A 186 10.06 -5.33 -0.93
C VAL A 186 8.96 -4.48 -1.54
N ARG A 187 8.74 -4.64 -2.86
CA ARG A 187 7.69 -3.95 -3.61
C ARG A 187 6.31 -4.41 -3.15
N MET A 188 5.37 -3.47 -3.08
CA MET A 188 3.97 -3.74 -2.73
C MET A 188 3.03 -3.22 -3.82
N ILE A 189 2.06 -4.03 -4.24
CA ILE A 189 0.93 -3.62 -5.08
C ILE A 189 -0.34 -3.63 -4.23
N CYS A 190 -0.86 -2.45 -3.92
CA CYS A 190 -1.97 -2.29 -2.98
C CYS A 190 -3.21 -1.74 -3.68
N PHE A 191 -4.32 -2.46 -3.57
CA PHE A 191 -5.65 -1.96 -3.91
C PHE A 191 -6.19 -1.25 -2.68
N THR A 192 -6.62 0.00 -2.84
CA THR A 192 -7.10 0.85 -1.76
C THR A 192 -8.38 1.53 -2.15
N LEU A 193 -9.07 2.16 -1.20
CA LEU A 193 -10.18 3.04 -1.53
C LEU A 193 -9.66 4.32 -2.20
N GLU A 194 -10.46 4.89 -3.10
CA GLU A 194 -10.18 6.17 -3.76
C GLU A 194 -9.83 7.27 -2.75
N SER A 195 -10.58 7.38 -1.66
CA SER A 195 -10.31 8.37 -0.61
C SER A 195 -8.93 8.18 0.05
N THR A 196 -8.49 6.94 0.24
CA THR A 196 -7.15 6.63 0.76
C THR A 196 -6.08 7.00 -0.28
N GLY A 197 -6.26 6.63 -1.54
CA GLY A 197 -5.37 7.01 -2.63
C GLY A 197 -5.22 8.53 -2.78
N GLN A 198 -6.33 9.27 -2.78
CA GLN A 198 -6.35 10.74 -2.86
C GLN A 198 -5.60 11.41 -1.71
N LYS A 199 -5.71 10.87 -0.48
CA LYS A 199 -5.01 11.38 0.70
C LYS A 199 -3.52 11.05 0.66
N PHE A 200 -3.16 9.78 0.43
CA PHE A 200 -1.78 9.29 0.55
C PHE A 200 -0.90 9.77 -0.61
N MET A 201 -1.50 10.00 -1.77
CA MET A 201 -0.78 10.45 -2.97
C MET A 201 -0.70 11.97 -3.10
N ALA A 202 -1.42 12.73 -2.27
CA ALA A 202 -1.40 14.18 -2.26
C ALA A 202 0.02 14.75 -2.03
N GLN A 203 0.45 15.68 -2.89
CA GLN A 203 1.74 16.37 -2.76
C GLN A 203 1.60 17.66 -1.95
N GLU A 204 2.73 18.34 -1.69
CA GLU A 204 2.79 19.62 -0.99
C GLU A 204 1.81 20.65 -1.55
N SER A 205 1.23 21.46 -0.67
CA SER A 205 0.19 22.46 -0.96
C SER A 205 -1.18 21.89 -1.39
N PHE A 206 -1.30 20.59 -1.66
CA PHE A 206 -2.61 20.01 -2.01
C PHE A 206 -3.50 19.87 -0.77
N SER A 207 -4.79 20.21 -0.91
CA SER A 207 -5.73 20.31 0.22
C SER A 207 -5.91 18.99 0.98
N LYS A 208 -5.85 17.86 0.27
CA LYS A 208 -5.98 16.51 0.83
C LYS A 208 -4.71 15.97 1.47
N ARG A 209 -3.57 16.67 1.38
CA ARG A 209 -2.33 16.24 2.02
C ARG A 209 -2.51 16.12 3.54
N ASN A 210 -1.97 15.03 4.07
CA ASN A 210 -2.03 14.65 5.48
C ASN A 210 -0.71 14.00 5.90
N LYS A 211 -0.62 13.61 7.18
CA LYS A 211 0.56 12.92 7.72
C LYS A 211 0.96 11.67 6.93
N ALA A 212 -0.01 10.92 6.41
CA ALA A 212 0.25 9.69 5.68
C ALA A 212 0.90 9.96 4.31
N ALA A 213 0.52 11.03 3.63
CA ALA A 213 1.20 11.48 2.42
C ALA A 213 2.67 11.81 2.66
N VAL A 214 2.98 12.51 3.76
CA VAL A 214 4.36 12.85 4.13
C VAL A 214 5.15 11.58 4.46
N LYS A 215 4.61 10.68 5.28
CA LYS A 215 5.26 9.37 5.54
C LYS A 215 5.52 8.59 4.25
N ARG A 216 4.54 8.56 3.34
CA ARG A 216 4.67 7.91 2.03
C ARG A 216 5.81 8.54 1.23
N GLU A 217 5.85 9.87 1.11
CA GLU A 217 6.90 10.60 0.39
C GLU A 217 8.28 10.31 0.97
N THR A 218 8.41 10.34 2.30
CA THR A 218 9.65 10.07 3.01
C THR A 218 10.11 8.65 2.81
N PHE A 219 9.26 7.64 3.00
CA PHE A 219 9.67 6.24 3.08
C PHE A 219 9.61 5.47 1.75
N THR A 220 8.96 6.01 0.72
CA THR A 220 8.67 5.26 -0.52
C THR A 220 8.73 6.12 -1.78
N ASP A 221 8.96 5.48 -2.93
CA ASP A 221 8.57 5.98 -4.25
C ASP A 221 7.30 5.23 -4.66
N SER A 222 6.15 5.89 -4.49
CA SER A 222 4.85 5.30 -4.85
C SER A 222 4.27 5.94 -6.09
N LYS A 223 3.54 5.15 -6.88
CA LYS A 223 2.86 5.57 -8.12
C LYS A 223 1.40 5.11 -8.12
N ILE A 224 0.53 5.92 -8.72
CA ILE A 224 -0.83 5.50 -9.04
C ILE A 224 -0.81 4.70 -10.33
N ILE A 225 -1.20 3.44 -10.24
CA ILE A 225 -1.24 2.52 -11.37
C ILE A 225 -2.60 2.54 -12.06
N GLY A 226 -3.67 2.65 -11.27
CA GLY A 226 -5.02 2.73 -11.80
C GLY A 226 -5.99 3.44 -10.87
N VAL A 227 -6.96 4.11 -11.46
CA VAL A 227 -8.08 4.79 -10.78
C VAL A 227 -9.39 4.33 -11.40
N THR A 228 -10.44 4.22 -10.59
CA THR A 228 -11.77 3.86 -11.12
C THR A 228 -12.39 5.06 -11.84
N GLU A 229 -13.17 4.80 -12.89
CA GLU A 229 -14.04 5.82 -13.48
C GLU A 229 -14.93 6.49 -12.41
N PRO A 230 -15.12 7.81 -12.49
CA PRO A 230 -15.97 8.52 -11.55
C PRO A 230 -17.41 7.99 -11.60
N LEU A 231 -18.14 8.16 -10.49
CA LEU A 231 -19.56 7.81 -10.44
C LEU A 231 -20.38 8.79 -11.29
N ASP A 232 -20.08 10.09 -11.16
CA ASP A 232 -20.75 11.15 -11.86
C ASP A 232 -20.09 11.37 -13.22
N VAL A 233 -20.87 11.25 -14.30
CA VAL A 233 -20.38 11.37 -15.69
C VAL A 233 -19.85 12.79 -15.99
N SER A 234 -20.25 13.78 -15.18
CA SER A 234 -19.74 15.15 -15.27
C SER A 234 -18.32 15.31 -14.71
N ASP A 235 -17.88 14.40 -13.84
CA ASP A 235 -16.57 14.49 -13.22
C ASP A 235 -15.49 14.06 -14.21
N CYS A 236 -14.34 14.73 -14.13
CA CYS A 236 -13.17 14.31 -14.89
C CYS A 236 -12.55 13.04 -14.28
N ASN A 237 -11.91 12.23 -15.14
CA ASN A 237 -11.14 11.09 -14.67
C ASN A 237 -10.03 11.55 -13.71
N GLY A 238 -9.98 10.94 -12.53
CA GLY A 238 -9.06 11.37 -11.47
C GLY A 238 -9.52 12.61 -10.70
N ALA A 239 -10.81 12.95 -10.75
CA ALA A 239 -11.38 13.98 -9.90
C ALA A 239 -10.99 13.76 -8.42
N GLY A 240 -10.55 14.84 -7.77
CA GLY A 240 -10.15 14.82 -6.37
C GLY A 240 -8.73 14.30 -6.09
N TYR A 241 -7.98 13.84 -7.09
CA TYR A 241 -6.54 13.60 -6.95
C TYR A 241 -5.74 14.89 -7.22
N ASP A 242 -4.48 14.92 -6.77
CA ASP A 242 -3.56 15.99 -7.15
C ASP A 242 -3.31 15.92 -8.66
N PRO A 243 -3.63 16.97 -9.45
CA PRO A 243 -3.44 16.95 -10.90
C PRO A 243 -2.01 16.67 -11.33
N ARG A 244 -1.01 17.10 -10.53
CA ARG A 244 0.42 16.87 -10.83
C ARG A 244 0.74 15.38 -10.80
N VAL A 245 0.18 14.66 -9.84
CA VAL A 245 0.36 13.21 -9.70
C VAL A 245 -0.36 12.48 -10.83
N MET A 246 -1.57 12.89 -11.19
CA MET A 246 -2.31 12.30 -12.31
C MET A 246 -1.56 12.47 -13.65
N ILE A 247 -0.96 13.65 -13.87
CA ILE A 247 -0.15 13.94 -15.05
C ILE A 247 1.14 13.10 -15.04
N LYS A 248 1.84 13.03 -13.90
CA LYS A 248 3.09 12.27 -13.77
C LYS A 248 2.87 10.77 -13.97
N ASP A 249 1.88 10.20 -13.29
CA ASP A 249 1.74 8.74 -13.19
C ASP A 249 0.94 8.16 -14.36
N GLN A 250 0.07 8.95 -15.01
CA GLN A 250 -0.80 8.51 -16.12
C GLN A 250 -1.50 7.17 -15.80
N PRO A 251 -2.31 7.10 -14.73
CA PRO A 251 -2.90 5.84 -14.28
C PRO A 251 -3.90 5.29 -15.30
N VAL A 252 -4.02 3.96 -15.31
CA VAL A 252 -5.04 3.25 -16.09
C VAL A 252 -6.42 3.61 -15.55
N LEU A 253 -7.37 3.86 -16.45
CA LEU A 253 -8.75 4.06 -16.09
C LEU A 253 -9.46 2.70 -15.97
N ILE A 254 -9.82 2.33 -14.74
CA ILE A 254 -10.51 1.08 -14.42
C ILE A 254 -12.02 1.30 -14.63
N PRO A 255 -12.67 0.57 -15.56
CA PRO A 255 -14.09 0.77 -15.80
C PRO A 255 -14.92 0.49 -14.56
N ARG A 256 -15.88 1.34 -14.20
CA ARG A 256 -16.66 1.16 -12.96
C ARG A 256 -17.41 -0.17 -12.92
N LYS A 257 -17.93 -0.59 -14.08
CA LYS A 257 -18.58 -1.91 -14.29
C LYS A 257 -17.65 -3.12 -14.10
N SER A 258 -16.35 -2.89 -13.95
CA SER A 258 -15.37 -3.95 -13.68
C SER A 258 -15.12 -4.18 -12.21
N VAL A 259 -15.66 -3.33 -11.32
CA VAL A 259 -15.44 -3.43 -9.88
C VAL A 259 -16.73 -3.86 -9.19
N LEU A 260 -16.62 -4.84 -8.28
CA LEU A 260 -17.71 -5.24 -7.39
C LEU A 260 -17.38 -4.89 -5.94
N PRO A 261 -18.39 -4.65 -5.07
CA PRO A 261 -19.82 -4.63 -5.39
C PRO A 261 -20.20 -3.43 -6.28
N PRO A 262 -21.27 -3.54 -7.10
CA PRO A 262 -21.69 -2.44 -7.95
C PRO A 262 -22.10 -1.25 -7.09
N ASN A 263 -21.88 -0.03 -7.58
CA ASN A 263 -22.12 1.23 -6.84
C ASN A 263 -21.32 1.40 -5.55
N SER A 264 -20.29 0.57 -5.32
CA SER A 264 -19.38 0.78 -4.20
C SER A 264 -18.47 1.99 -4.42
N THR A 265 -17.82 2.44 -3.35
CA THR A 265 -16.74 3.43 -3.44
C THR A 265 -15.65 2.93 -4.38
N SER A 266 -15.19 3.83 -5.25
CA SER A 266 -14.11 3.60 -6.20
C SER A 266 -12.82 3.10 -5.52
N ILE A 267 -12.00 2.40 -6.30
CA ILE A 267 -10.70 1.89 -5.86
C ILE A 267 -9.55 2.64 -6.55
N THR A 268 -8.39 2.62 -5.89
CA THR A 268 -7.09 3.04 -6.45
C THR A 268 -6.12 1.88 -6.35
N VAL A 269 -5.34 1.64 -7.41
CA VAL A 269 -4.23 0.68 -7.39
C VAL A 269 -2.94 1.46 -7.26
N LEU A 270 -2.16 1.16 -6.22
CA LEU A 270 -0.89 1.80 -5.91
C LEU A 270 0.24 0.78 -6.10
N GLU A 271 1.31 1.22 -6.77
CA GLU A 271 2.62 0.56 -6.67
C GLU A 271 3.44 1.32 -5.65
N ILE A 272 4.01 0.61 -4.68
CA ILE A 272 4.79 1.18 -3.59
C ILE A 272 6.15 0.50 -3.57
N GLU A 273 7.20 1.29 -3.80
CA GLU A 273 8.58 0.85 -3.70
C GLU A 273 9.22 1.54 -2.50
N PRO A 274 9.69 0.81 -1.47
CA PRO A 274 10.41 1.42 -0.36
C PRO A 274 11.64 2.18 -0.89
N ARG A 275 11.97 3.33 -0.29
CA ARG A 275 13.22 4.05 -0.59
C ARG A 275 14.40 3.38 0.11
N ASN A 276 15.59 3.57 -0.46
CA ASN A 276 16.83 3.28 0.26
C ASN A 276 17.13 4.46 1.19
N ILE A 277 16.64 4.36 2.41
CA ILE A 277 16.94 5.29 3.52
C ILE A 277 17.83 4.49 4.45
N GLU A 278 18.93 5.07 4.90
CA GLU A 278 19.71 4.41 5.95
C GLU A 278 18.86 4.43 7.22
N ILE A 279 18.73 3.28 7.88
CA ILE A 279 17.79 3.12 9.01
C ILE A 279 18.13 4.11 10.15
N ASP A 280 19.38 4.58 10.21
CA ASP A 280 19.86 5.53 11.21
C ASP A 280 19.62 7.01 10.84
N ASP A 281 19.16 7.32 9.62
CA ASP A 281 18.96 8.72 9.17
C ASP A 281 17.73 9.37 9.81
N ILE A 282 16.71 8.58 10.11
CA ILE A 282 15.41 9.08 10.59
C ILE A 282 14.94 8.19 11.74
N ASP A 283 14.86 8.76 12.93
CA ASP A 283 14.15 8.16 14.05
C ASP A 283 12.64 8.17 13.74
N VAL A 284 12.14 7.03 13.25
CA VAL A 284 10.78 6.87 12.73
C VAL A 284 9.74 7.18 13.81
N GLU A 285 9.99 6.81 15.07
CA GLU A 285 9.08 7.05 16.19
C GLU A 285 8.94 8.55 16.45
N MET A 286 10.07 9.25 16.56
CA MET A 286 10.07 10.70 16.74
C MET A 286 9.56 11.46 15.51
N PHE A 287 9.75 10.90 14.31
CA PHE A 287 9.19 11.46 13.08
C PHE A 287 7.65 11.34 13.08
N GLU A 288 7.11 10.22 13.55
CA GLU A 288 5.66 10.06 13.70
C GLU A 288 5.08 11.03 14.75
N PHE A 289 5.76 11.20 15.89
CA PHE A 289 5.40 12.21 16.89
C PHE A 289 5.40 13.62 16.30
N PHE A 290 6.48 13.98 15.60
CA PHE A 290 6.62 15.27 14.92
C PHE A 290 5.45 15.52 13.95
N LEU A 291 5.17 14.57 13.05
CA LEU A 291 4.08 14.70 12.10
C LEU A 291 2.71 14.73 12.79
N LYS A 292 2.50 13.94 13.86
CA LYS A 292 1.25 13.93 14.63
C LYS A 292 0.93 15.34 15.12
N ASN A 293 1.90 16.03 15.72
CA ASN A 293 1.72 17.37 16.29
C ASN A 293 1.47 18.45 15.22
N PHE A 294 2.26 18.47 14.15
CA PHE A 294 2.07 19.47 13.09
C PHE A 294 0.76 19.29 12.32
N PHE A 295 0.34 18.05 12.06
CA PHE A 295 -0.87 17.79 11.29
C PHE A 295 -2.17 17.96 12.09
N VAL A 296 -2.12 18.20 13.41
CA VAL A 296 -3.30 18.64 14.19
C VAL A 296 -3.85 19.95 13.61
N LYS A 297 -2.96 20.91 13.33
CA LYS A 297 -3.31 22.18 12.68
C LYS A 297 -2.45 22.41 11.43
N LYS A 298 -2.66 21.59 10.41
CA LYS A 298 -1.85 21.57 9.18
C LYS A 298 -1.77 22.89 8.38
N THR A 299 -2.63 23.87 8.69
CA THR A 299 -2.66 25.21 8.08
C THR A 299 -1.99 26.28 8.95
N THR A 300 -1.47 25.90 10.12
CA THR A 300 -0.73 26.80 11.00
C THR A 300 0.72 26.92 10.49
N PRO A 301 1.29 28.14 10.47
CA PRO A 301 2.69 28.34 10.09
C PRO A 301 3.65 27.54 10.96
N VAL A 302 4.82 27.16 10.43
CA VAL A 302 5.82 26.34 11.14
C VAL A 302 6.21 26.97 12.48
N LYS A 303 6.43 28.30 12.54
CA LYS A 303 6.74 29.02 13.78
C LYS A 303 5.76 28.79 14.93
N GLU A 304 4.47 28.70 14.59
CA GLU A 304 3.42 28.44 15.56
C GLU A 304 3.27 26.94 15.83
N GLY A 305 3.48 26.12 14.79
CA GLY A 305 3.47 24.66 14.88
C GLY A 305 4.51 24.09 15.84
N LEU A 306 5.71 24.69 15.88
CA LEU A 306 6.81 24.28 16.77
C LEU A 306 6.41 24.33 18.24
N LYS A 307 5.54 25.25 18.65
CA LYS A 307 5.04 25.37 20.04
C LYS A 307 4.30 24.12 20.52
N PHE A 308 3.79 23.29 19.59
CA PHE A 308 3.11 22.04 19.93
C PHE A 308 4.08 20.87 20.14
N LEU A 309 5.37 21.00 19.79
CA LEU A 309 6.36 19.95 20.03
C LEU A 309 6.86 19.93 21.48
N GLY A 310 6.88 21.08 22.14
CA GLY A 310 7.33 21.23 23.52
C GLY A 310 7.60 22.69 23.89
N PRO A 311 7.71 23.00 25.20
CA PRO A 311 8.03 24.35 25.66
C PRO A 311 9.37 24.85 25.13
N GLY A 312 9.41 26.05 24.53
CA GLY A 312 10.63 26.67 24.02
C GLY A 312 11.13 26.11 22.67
N ALA A 313 10.42 25.16 22.06
CA ALA A 313 10.78 24.60 20.76
C ALA A 313 10.87 25.67 19.66
N ASP A 314 9.93 26.62 19.65
CA ASP A 314 9.92 27.73 18.70
C ASP A 314 11.13 28.66 18.88
N ILE A 315 11.52 28.94 20.12
CA ILE A 315 12.66 29.82 20.43
C ILE A 315 13.98 29.20 19.96
N ASP A 316 14.18 27.91 20.18
CA ASP A 316 15.46 27.24 19.91
C ASP A 316 15.61 26.74 18.47
N ILE A 317 14.50 26.37 17.83
CA ILE A 317 14.50 25.75 16.50
C ILE A 317 14.40 26.81 15.40
N ILE A 318 13.57 27.85 15.54
CA ILE A 318 13.38 28.88 14.50
C ILE A 318 14.72 29.50 14.03
N PRO A 319 15.67 29.88 14.91
CA PRO A 319 16.95 30.46 14.47
C PRO A 319 17.82 29.51 13.63
N LYS A 320 17.54 28.21 13.63
CA LYS A 320 18.28 27.18 12.87
C LYS A 320 17.63 26.87 11.52
N LEU A 321 16.45 27.41 11.25
CA LEU A 321 15.71 27.19 10.01
C LEU A 321 15.92 28.35 9.03
N ARG A 322 15.77 28.06 7.73
CA ARG A 322 15.68 29.12 6.71
C ARG A 322 14.41 29.95 6.92
N GLU A 323 14.52 31.28 6.79
CA GLU A 323 13.41 32.21 7.00
C GLU A 323 12.16 31.86 6.16
N GLU A 324 12.36 31.39 4.93
CA GLU A 324 11.29 30.98 4.01
C GLU A 324 10.42 29.82 4.54
N LEU A 325 10.94 28.98 5.44
CA LEU A 325 10.21 27.83 5.99
C LEU A 325 9.33 28.22 7.17
N VAL A 326 9.73 29.26 7.89
CA VAL A 326 9.14 29.68 9.17
C VAL A 326 7.67 30.08 9.00
N ASP A 327 7.36 30.73 7.87
CA ASP A 327 6.02 31.23 7.54
C ASP A 327 5.19 30.25 6.68
N LYS A 328 5.81 29.20 6.12
CA LYS A 328 5.09 28.14 5.42
C LYS A 328 4.30 27.28 6.42
N THR A 329 3.30 26.57 5.93
CA THR A 329 2.59 25.55 6.72
C THR A 329 3.16 24.17 6.43
N ILE A 330 3.02 23.22 7.37
CA ILE A 330 3.48 21.82 7.15
C ILE A 330 2.87 21.20 5.89
N ARG A 331 1.65 21.60 5.52
CA ARG A 331 0.99 21.12 4.30
C ARG A 331 1.72 21.59 3.05
N ASP A 332 2.35 22.74 3.08
CA ASP A 332 2.95 23.40 1.93
C ASP A 332 4.46 23.09 1.79
N LEU A 333 5.08 22.51 2.83
CA LEU A 333 6.48 22.10 2.81
C LEU A 333 6.73 20.88 1.90
N THR A 334 7.68 20.96 0.98
CA THR A 334 8.18 19.79 0.24
C THR A 334 8.77 18.73 1.20
N MET A 335 8.93 17.48 0.73
CA MET A 335 9.55 16.42 1.53
C MET A 335 10.92 16.83 2.10
N SER A 336 11.78 17.47 1.30
CA SER A 336 13.10 17.94 1.77
C SER A 336 12.98 19.02 2.84
N GLU A 337 12.03 19.94 2.72
CA GLU A 337 11.80 20.98 3.72
C GLU A 337 11.22 20.40 5.02
N VAL A 338 10.37 19.38 4.93
CA VAL A 338 9.90 18.65 6.12
C VAL A 338 11.06 18.00 6.85
N LEU A 339 11.98 17.35 6.12
CA LEU A 339 13.15 16.71 6.71
C LEU A 339 14.11 17.74 7.33
N GLU A 340 14.27 18.91 6.73
CA GLU A 340 15.06 20.02 7.30
C GLU A 340 14.49 20.49 8.65
N VAL A 341 13.17 20.69 8.73
CA VAL A 341 12.50 21.07 10.00
C VAL A 341 12.60 19.94 11.03
N TYR A 342 12.44 18.69 10.60
CA TYR A 342 12.57 17.53 11.47
C TYR A 342 14.01 17.36 11.98
N GLU A 343 15.03 17.59 11.16
CA GLU A 343 16.43 17.49 11.56
C GLU A 343 16.77 18.53 12.63
N ALA A 344 16.26 19.76 12.48
CA ALA A 344 16.40 20.82 13.48
C ALA A 344 15.70 20.45 14.81
N PHE A 345 14.53 19.82 14.75
CA PHE A 345 13.86 19.23 15.91
C PHE A 345 14.66 18.07 16.51
N ASN A 346 15.21 17.18 15.69
CA ASN A 346 15.96 16.01 16.15
C ASN A 346 17.24 16.40 16.90
N LYS A 347 17.86 17.52 16.51
CA LYS A 347 19.03 18.13 17.14
C LYS A 347 18.70 19.08 18.30
N TRP A 348 17.42 19.23 18.66
CA TRP A 348 17.02 20.12 19.75
C TRP A 348 17.39 19.51 21.11
N PRO A 349 18.22 20.16 21.95
CA PRO A 349 18.70 19.57 23.20
C PRO A 349 17.60 19.24 24.22
N PHE A 350 16.47 19.94 24.15
CA PHE A 350 15.32 19.75 25.03
C PHE A 350 14.18 18.97 24.35
N LYS A 351 14.48 18.27 23.25
CA LYS A 351 13.52 17.39 22.58
C LYS A 351 12.99 16.35 23.59
N PRO A 352 11.66 16.15 23.70
CA PRO A 352 11.11 15.13 24.58
C PRO A 352 11.62 13.74 24.18
N SER A 353 11.81 12.85 25.16
CA SER A 353 12.09 11.45 24.86
C SER A 353 10.85 10.79 24.24
N TYR A 354 10.99 9.66 23.57
CA TYR A 354 9.83 8.97 23.04
C TYR A 354 8.84 8.59 24.15
N GLU A 355 9.33 8.16 25.30
CA GLU A 355 8.53 7.83 26.49
C GLU A 355 7.70 9.02 26.97
N ASP A 356 8.25 10.24 26.94
CA ASP A 356 7.54 11.47 27.31
C ASP A 356 6.38 11.79 26.35
N THR A 357 6.38 11.21 25.14
CA THR A 357 5.34 11.42 24.13
C THR A 357 4.18 10.42 24.20
N LEU A 358 4.32 9.38 25.03
CA LEU A 358 3.28 8.36 25.20
C LEU A 358 2.17 8.90 26.11
N ASP A 359 0.96 8.98 25.56
CA ASP A 359 -0.23 9.25 26.37
C ASP A 359 -0.46 8.03 27.29
N VAL A 360 -0.27 8.18 28.61
CA VAL A 360 -0.66 7.14 29.59
C VAL A 360 -2.18 7.06 29.56
N VAL A 361 -2.71 6.08 28.85
CA VAL A 361 -4.15 5.79 28.87
C VAL A 361 -4.45 5.11 30.20
N ASP A 362 -5.06 5.84 31.12
CA ASP A 362 -5.61 5.25 32.33
C ASP A 362 -6.76 4.31 31.92
N PHE A 363 -6.59 3.01 32.15
CA PHE A 363 -7.50 1.97 31.65
C PHE A 363 -8.82 1.89 32.44
N GLU A 364 -9.03 2.72 33.46
CA GLU A 364 -10.20 2.62 34.34
C GLU A 364 -11.52 3.11 33.72
N ASP A 365 -11.49 3.89 32.64
CA ASP A 365 -12.69 4.59 32.14
C ASP A 365 -13.36 4.02 30.88
N ARG A 366 -12.98 2.82 30.43
CA ARG A 366 -13.71 2.14 29.33
C ARG A 366 -14.70 1.09 29.84
N ARG A 367 -15.76 1.56 30.50
CA ARG A 367 -17.04 0.83 30.61
C ARG A 367 -18.05 1.46 29.64
N PHE A 368 -18.20 0.88 28.45
CA PHE A 368 -19.39 1.03 27.60
C PHE A 368 -19.65 -0.26 26.83
#